data_AF-A0A7R9JJ56-F1
#
_entry.id   AF-A0A7R9JJ56-F1
#
_cell.length_a   1.000
_cell.length_b   1.000
_cell.length_c   1.000
_cell.angle_alpha   90.00
_cell.angle_beta   90.00
_cell.angle_gamma   90.00
#
_symmetry.space_group_name_H-M   'P 1'
#
loop_
_entity.id
_entity.type
_entity.pdbx_description
1 polymer ?
#
loop_
_entity_poly.entity_id
_entity_poly.type
_entity_poly.pdbx_seq_one_letter_code
_entity_poly.pdbx_strand_id
1 'polypeptide(L)'
;MSAVCTNGQIKGGGIYYMISRSLGPEFGGAIGLMFTLANSIAVSMYIVGFCESLQDLLRTFGITLIDGSTNDIRVVGIGTLVGILVLAMVGMDWVTRTQMVLLIVLIASQVDFVVGSIMGPKSDLEKAKGFVGYNS
;
A
#
# COMPACT_ATOMS: atom_id res chain seq x y z
N MET A 1 -3.90 -17.58 13.28
CA MET A 1 -4.40 -18.07 11.98
C MET A 1 -4.10 -19.55 11.77
N SER A 2 -2.87 -20.04 11.94
CA SER A 2 -2.53 -21.46 11.70
C SER A 2 -3.42 -22.46 12.45
N ALA A 3 -3.69 -22.25 13.75
CA ALA A 3 -4.58 -23.12 14.54
C ALA A 3 -6.06 -23.05 14.13
N VAL A 4 -6.51 -21.91 13.57
CA VAL A 4 -7.88 -21.71 13.09
C VAL A 4 -8.07 -22.42 11.75
N CYS A 5 -7.08 -22.30 10.85
CA CYS A 5 -7.09 -22.97 9.56
C CYS A 5 -6.99 -24.50 9.68
N THR A 6 -6.41 -25.05 10.74
CA THR A 6 -6.38 -26.50 10.99
C THR A 6 -7.61 -27.03 11.72
N ASN A 7 -8.50 -26.16 12.21
CA ASN A 7 -9.67 -26.55 13.00
C ASN A 7 -10.91 -26.71 12.11
N GLY A 8 -11.08 -27.91 11.54
CA GLY A 8 -12.26 -28.33 10.79
C GLY A 8 -12.06 -28.43 9.27
N GLN A 9 -13.06 -28.97 8.57
CA GLN A 9 -13.03 -29.05 7.10
C GLN A 9 -13.31 -27.68 6.48
N ILE A 10 -12.28 -27.05 5.92
CA ILE A 10 -12.38 -25.80 5.18
C ILE A 10 -13.11 -26.07 3.86
N LYS A 11 -14.40 -25.75 3.80
CA LYS A 11 -15.10 -25.61 2.51
C LYS A 11 -14.73 -24.25 1.91
N GLY A 12 -14.88 -24.08 0.59
CA GLY A 12 -14.42 -22.91 -0.18
C GLY A 12 -15.06 -21.56 0.21
N GLY A 13 -14.78 -21.06 1.41
CA GLY A 13 -15.12 -19.75 1.90
C GLY A 13 -13.87 -18.97 2.30
N GLY A 14 -13.95 -17.64 2.27
CA GLY A 14 -12.85 -16.75 2.63
C GLY A 14 -12.57 -16.68 4.14
N ILE A 15 -11.77 -15.68 4.53
CA ILE A 15 -11.26 -15.51 5.90
C ILE A 15 -12.40 -15.41 6.93
N TYR A 16 -13.47 -14.67 6.62
CA TYR A 16 -14.63 -14.55 7.51
C TYR A 16 -15.30 -15.91 7.78
N TYR A 17 -15.48 -16.72 6.74
CA TYR A 17 -16.09 -18.05 6.86
C TYR A 17 -15.26 -19.00 7.73
N MET A 18 -13.93 -18.94 7.61
CA MET A 18 -13.02 -19.72 8.46
C MET A 18 -13.13 -19.30 9.94
N ILE A 19 -13.15 -18.00 10.22
CA ILE A 19 -13.20 -17.47 11.59
C ILE A 19 -14.57 -17.76 12.25
N SER A 20 -15.68 -17.49 11.55
CA SER A 20 -17.02 -17.66 12.11
C SER A 20 -17.34 -19.11 12.47
N ARG A 21 -16.72 -20.07 11.78
CA ARG A 21 -16.94 -21.50 12.03
C ARG A 21 -16.08 -22.05 13.18
N SER A 22 -14.85 -21.58 13.31
CA SER A 22 -13.95 -22.04 14.37
C SER A 22 -14.18 -21.34 15.72
N LEU A 23 -14.67 -20.08 15.72
CA LEU A 23 -14.87 -19.28 16.94
C LEU A 23 -16.35 -19.01 17.29
N GLY A 24 -17.29 -19.40 16.42
CA GLY A 24 -18.72 -19.16 16.61
C GLY A 24 -19.22 -17.83 16.01
N PRO A 25 -20.55 -17.69 15.85
CA PRO A 25 -21.17 -16.57 15.13
C PRO A 25 -20.96 -15.21 15.80
N GLU A 26 -20.93 -15.15 17.13
CA GLU A 26 -20.75 -13.91 17.89
C GLU A 26 -19.34 -13.31 17.69
N PHE A 27 -18.31 -14.14 17.84
CA PHE A 27 -16.92 -13.73 17.59
C PHE A 27 -16.65 -13.50 16.10
N GLY A 28 -17.23 -14.31 15.22
CA GLY A 28 -17.12 -14.13 13.77
C GLY A 28 -17.65 -12.77 13.31
N GLY A 29 -18.85 -12.39 13.75
CA GLY A 29 -19.49 -11.13 13.37
C GLY A 29 -18.72 -9.90 13.86
N ALA A 30 -18.30 -9.89 15.13
CA ALA A 30 -17.55 -8.77 15.70
C ALA A 30 -16.18 -8.59 15.02
N ILE A 31 -15.43 -9.69 14.82
CA ILE A 31 -14.13 -9.66 14.15
C ILE A 31 -14.29 -9.24 12.68
N GLY A 32 -15.34 -9.72 11.99
CA GLY A 32 -15.62 -9.37 10.59
C GLY A 32 -15.90 -7.87 10.39
N LEU A 33 -16.68 -7.26 11.28
CA LEU A 33 -16.95 -5.82 11.25
C LEU A 33 -15.68 -5.01 11.46
N MET A 34 -14.89 -5.35 12.49
CA MET A 34 -13.62 -4.68 12.78
C MET A 34 -12.63 -4.82 11.62
N PHE A 35 -12.56 -6.00 11.00
CA PHE A 35 -11.69 -6.26 9.86
C PHE A 35 -12.08 -5.42 8.63
N THR A 36 -13.37 -5.30 8.34
CA THR A 36 -13.85 -4.48 7.21
C THR A 36 -13.57 -3.00 7.44
N LEU A 37 -13.77 -2.50 8.65
CA LEU A 37 -13.42 -1.12 9.02
C LEU A 37 -11.91 -0.88 8.92
N ALA A 38 -11.10 -1.77 9.46
CA ALA A 38 -9.65 -1.66 9.40
C ALA A 38 -9.14 -1.62 7.96
N ASN A 39 -9.64 -2.48 7.07
CA ASN A 39 -9.26 -2.47 5.66
C ASN A 39 -9.71 -1.18 4.95
N SER A 40 -10.90 -0.66 5.27
CA SER A 40 -11.38 0.62 4.72
C SER A 40 -10.45 1.78 5.09
N ILE A 41 -10.03 1.85 6.36
CA ILE A 41 -9.09 2.86 6.85
C ILE A 41 -7.71 2.67 6.20
N ALA A 42 -7.24 1.42 6.06
CA ALA A 42 -5.96 1.12 5.41
C ALA A 42 -5.93 1.59 3.95
N VAL A 43 -7.00 1.37 3.18
CA VAL A 43 -7.11 1.87 1.80
C VAL A 43 -6.99 3.40 1.74
N SER A 44 -7.66 4.11 2.66
CA SER A 44 -7.53 5.57 2.78
C SER A 44 -6.07 5.98 3.04
N MET A 45 -5.40 5.33 3.98
CA MET A 45 -4.01 5.61 4.33
C MET A 45 -3.05 5.37 3.15
N TYR A 46 -3.24 4.29 2.39
CA TYR A 46 -2.41 4.00 1.20
C TYR A 46 -2.58 5.05 0.10
N ILE A 47 -3.80 5.53 -0.12
CA ILE A 47 -4.07 6.57 -1.12
C ILE A 47 -3.42 7.89 -0.70
N VAL A 48 -3.55 8.29 0.56
CA VAL A 48 -2.94 9.54 1.06
C VAL A 48 -1.42 9.50 0.91
N GLY A 49 -0.76 8.42 1.35
CA GLY A 49 0.70 8.29 1.22
C GLY A 49 1.20 8.30 -0.23
N PHE A 50 0.42 7.72 -1.15
CA PHE A 50 0.68 7.83 -2.58
C PHE A 50 0.57 9.28 -3.09
N CYS A 51 -0.47 10.00 -2.68
CA CYS A 51 -0.69 11.39 -3.10
C CYS A 51 0.40 12.34 -2.59
N GLU A 52 0.87 12.15 -1.36
CA GLU A 52 1.99 12.91 -0.79
C GLU A 52 3.28 12.65 -1.57
N SER A 53 3.63 11.39 -1.78
CA SER A 53 4.83 11.00 -2.54
C SER A 53 4.79 11.54 -3.97
N LEU A 54 3.62 11.51 -4.60
CA LEU A 54 3.40 12.06 -5.93
C LEU A 54 3.55 13.58 -5.94
N GLN A 55 2.98 14.29 -4.96
CA GLN A 55 3.11 15.75 -4.87
C GLN A 55 4.58 16.18 -4.69
N ASP A 56 5.34 15.49 -3.85
CA ASP A 56 6.76 15.77 -3.65
C ASP A 56 7.59 15.53 -4.92
N LEU A 57 7.23 14.49 -5.69
CA LEU A 57 7.81 14.26 -7.01
C LEU A 57 7.49 15.41 -7.98
N LEU A 58 6.22 15.83 -8.09
CA LEU A 58 5.82 16.93 -8.97
C LEU A 58 6.49 18.26 -8.60
N ARG A 59 6.62 18.56 -7.30
CA ARG A 59 7.34 19.75 -6.81
C ARG A 59 8.81 19.73 -7.20
N THR A 60 9.45 18.55 -7.20
CA THR A 60 10.85 18.40 -7.65
C THR A 60 11.01 18.76 -9.13
N PHE A 61 9.99 18.52 -9.96
CA PHE A 61 9.95 18.93 -11.37
C PHE A 61 9.41 20.35 -11.59
N GLY A 62 9.08 21.09 -10.53
CA GLY A 62 8.55 22.46 -10.61
C GLY A 62 7.11 22.57 -11.13
N ILE A 63 6.36 21.47 -11.13
CA ILE A 63 4.97 21.44 -11.60
C ILE A 63 4.04 21.56 -10.38
N THR A 64 3.23 22.61 -10.31
CA THR A 64 2.17 22.79 -9.31
C THR A 64 0.81 22.60 -9.96
N LEU A 65 -0.12 21.90 -9.29
CA LEU A 65 -1.41 21.56 -9.89
C LEU A 65 -2.44 22.70 -9.72
N ILE A 66 -2.62 23.17 -8.48
CA ILE A 66 -3.56 24.26 -8.15
C ILE A 66 -2.87 25.33 -7.30
N ASP A 67 -2.39 24.96 -6.11
CA ASP A 67 -1.74 25.88 -5.14
C ASP A 67 -0.43 25.28 -4.61
N GLY A 68 -0.12 24.03 -4.97
CA GLY A 68 1.03 23.32 -4.41
C GLY A 68 0.88 23.10 -2.90
N SER A 69 -0.35 23.10 -2.38
CA SER A 69 -0.67 23.01 -0.94
C SER A 69 -1.47 21.73 -0.65
N THR A 70 -2.12 21.64 0.52
CA THR A 70 -2.92 20.47 0.96
C THR A 70 -4.13 20.19 0.06
N ASN A 71 -4.62 21.19 -0.67
CA ASN A 71 -5.76 21.01 -1.57
C ASN A 71 -5.42 20.09 -2.76
N ASP A 72 -4.18 20.13 -3.25
CA ASP A 72 -3.73 19.29 -4.37
C ASP A 72 -3.77 17.80 -3.98
N ILE A 73 -3.34 17.47 -2.74
CA ILE A 73 -3.41 16.11 -2.18
C ILE A 73 -4.86 15.61 -2.16
N ARG A 74 -5.81 16.47 -1.76
CA ARG A 74 -7.23 16.09 -1.67
C ARG A 74 -7.84 15.83 -3.05
N VAL A 75 -7.56 16.68 -4.03
CA VAL A 75 -8.09 16.53 -5.40
C VAL A 75 -7.53 15.27 -6.07
N VAL A 76 -6.21 15.06 -5.99
CA VAL A 76 -5.55 13.86 -6.53
C VAL A 76 -6.01 12.60 -5.79
N GLY A 77 -6.21 12.70 -4.46
CA GLY A 77 -6.72 11.60 -3.64
C GLY A 77 -8.12 11.16 -4.03
N ILE A 78 -9.05 12.10 -4.23
CA ILE A 78 -10.41 11.77 -4.70
C ILE A 78 -10.37 11.14 -6.10
N GLY A 79 -9.57 11.69 -7.02
CA GLY A 79 -9.41 11.12 -8.35
C GLY A 79 -8.87 9.68 -8.31
N THR A 80 -7.85 9.44 -7.48
CA THR A 80 -7.23 8.12 -7.30
C THR A 80 -8.21 7.13 -6.66
N LEU A 81 -8.98 7.55 -5.65
CA LEU A 81 -10.01 6.73 -5.00
C LEU A 81 -11.07 6.28 -6.02
N VAL A 82 -11.60 7.20 -6.82
CA VAL A 82 -12.60 6.89 -7.85
C VAL A 82 -11.99 5.95 -8.90
N GLY A 83 -10.75 6.17 -9.31
CA GLY A 83 -10.04 5.29 -10.25
C GLY A 83 -9.89 3.86 -9.71
N ILE A 84 -9.46 3.69 -8.46
CA ILE A 84 -9.33 2.38 -7.82
C ILE A 84 -10.72 1.73 -7.65
N LEU A 85 -11.76 2.50 -7.34
CA LEU A 85 -13.13 1.99 -7.25
C LEU A 85 -13.64 1.45 -8.59
N VAL A 86 -13.37 2.16 -9.69
CA VAL A 86 -13.70 1.70 -11.04
C VAL A 86 -12.92 0.42 -11.37
N LEU A 87 -11.63 0.37 -11.07
CA LEU A 87 -10.81 -0.83 -11.28
C LEU A 87 -11.35 -2.04 -10.48
N ALA A 88 -11.81 -1.81 -9.25
CA ALA A 88 -12.41 -2.86 -8.42
C ALA A 88 -13.69 -3.43 -9.05
N MET A 89 -14.46 -2.64 -9.80
CA MET A 89 -15.67 -3.09 -10.48
C MET A 89 -15.40 -3.82 -11.80
N VAL A 90 -14.35 -3.46 -12.54
CA VAL A 90 -14.08 -3.99 -13.90
C VAL A 90 -13.60 -5.46 -13.89
N GLY A 91 -12.87 -5.89 -12.86
CA GLY A 91 -12.56 -7.31 -12.68
C GLY A 91 -11.23 -7.60 -11.98
N MET A 92 -11.25 -8.54 -11.03
CA MET A 92 -10.07 -8.90 -10.20
C MET A 92 -9.06 -9.81 -10.91
N ASP A 93 -9.45 -10.48 -12.00
CA ASP A 93 -8.56 -11.42 -12.71
C ASP A 93 -7.36 -10.71 -13.36
N TRP A 94 -7.55 -9.47 -13.82
CA TRP A 94 -6.45 -8.66 -14.33
C TRP A 94 -5.55 -8.14 -13.21
N VAL A 95 -6.17 -7.69 -12.11
CA VAL A 95 -5.45 -7.16 -10.94
C VAL A 95 -4.50 -8.20 -10.35
N THR A 96 -4.95 -9.45 -10.22
CA THR A 96 -4.13 -10.55 -9.68
C THR A 96 -2.93 -10.88 -10.58
N ARG A 97 -3.05 -10.74 -11.90
CA ARG A 97 -1.90 -10.89 -12.82
C ARG A 97 -0.92 -9.73 -12.68
N THR A 98 -1.40 -8.49 -12.59
CA THR A 98 -0.56 -7.30 -12.40
C THR A 98 0.16 -7.32 -11.05
N GLN A 99 -0.46 -7.89 -10.02
CA GLN A 99 0.14 -8.01 -8.68
C GLN A 99 1.51 -8.71 -8.71
N MET A 100 1.68 -9.75 -9.53
CA MET A 100 2.96 -10.44 -9.64
C MET A 100 4.06 -9.52 -10.20
N VAL A 101 3.71 -8.62 -11.13
CA VAL A 101 4.64 -7.63 -11.68
C VAL A 101 4.98 -6.57 -10.63
N LEU A 102 3.96 -6.06 -9.92
CA LEU A 102 4.15 -5.09 -8.84
C LEU A 102 5.07 -5.62 -7.73
N LEU A 103 4.95 -6.92 -7.40
CA LEU A 103 5.81 -7.57 -6.43
C LEU A 103 7.29 -7.54 -6.85
N ILE A 104 7.58 -7.83 -8.13
CA ILE A 104 8.95 -7.81 -8.66
C ILE A 104 9.53 -6.41 -8.58
N VAL A 105 8.76 -5.38 -8.96
CA VAL A 105 9.19 -3.98 -8.89
C VAL A 105 9.46 -3.56 -7.45
N LEU A 106 8.62 -3.97 -6.49
CA LEU A 106 8.81 -3.66 -5.07
C LEU A 106 10.08 -4.32 -4.52
N ILE A 107 10.33 -5.59 -4.84
CA ILE A 107 11.57 -6.27 -4.44
C ILE A 107 12.79 -5.58 -5.07
N ALA A 108 12.71 -5.22 -6.35
CA ALA A 108 13.79 -4.50 -7.03
C ALA A 108 14.07 -3.14 -6.37
N SER A 109 13.04 -2.39 -5.98
CA SER A 109 13.17 -1.14 -5.24
C SER A 109 13.85 -1.33 -3.88
N GLN A 110 13.52 -2.40 -3.15
CA GLN A 110 14.17 -2.69 -1.87
C GLN A 110 15.65 -3.05 -2.05
N VAL A 111 15.98 -3.81 -3.10
CA VAL A 111 17.38 -4.15 -3.43
C VAL A 111 18.15 -2.90 -3.85
N ASP A 112 17.56 -2.05 -4.71
CA ASP A 112 18.17 -0.80 -5.15
C ASP A 112 18.46 0.13 -3.96
N PHE A 113 17.53 0.24 -3.01
CA PHE A 113 17.75 0.99 -1.77
C PHE A 113 18.95 0.45 -0.97
N VAL A 114 19.05 -0.88 -0.81
CA VAL A 114 20.18 -1.51 -0.10
C VAL A 114 21.50 -1.29 -0.83
N VAL A 115 21.52 -1.49 -2.15
CA VAL A 115 22.72 -1.24 -2.99
C VAL A 115 23.12 0.23 -2.93
N GLY A 116 22.18 1.16 -3.01
CA GLY A 116 22.41 2.60 -2.87
C GLY A 116 23.01 2.97 -1.52
N SER A 117 22.50 2.38 -0.43
CA SER A 117 23.07 2.58 0.92
C SER A 117 24.51 2.10 1.06
N ILE A 118 24.90 1.01 0.37
CA ILE A 118 26.26 0.46 0.40
C ILE A 118 27.21 1.27 -0.50
N MET A 119 26.74 1.78 -1.64
CA MET A 119 27.58 2.46 -2.63
C MET A 119 28.03 3.87 -2.20
N GLY A 120 27.41 4.44 -1.15
CA GLY A 120 27.79 5.72 -0.56
C GLY A 120 27.47 6.95 -1.42
N PRO A 121 27.54 8.18 -0.86
CA PRO A 121 27.24 9.42 -1.59
C PRO A 121 28.28 9.66 -2.69
N LYS A 122 27.83 9.91 -3.92
CA LYS A 122 28.69 10.22 -5.07
C LYS A 122 28.88 11.72 -5.29
N SER A 123 28.10 12.58 -4.63
CA SER A 123 28.17 14.05 -4.73
C SER A 123 28.04 14.76 -3.37
N ASP A 124 28.69 15.93 -3.23
CA ASP A 124 28.58 16.80 -2.04
C ASP A 124 27.14 17.23 -1.71
N LEU A 125 26.25 17.22 -2.71
CA LEU A 125 24.83 17.56 -2.56
C LEU A 125 24.03 16.42 -1.89
N GLU A 126 24.44 15.16 -2.07
CA GLU A 126 23.86 13.99 -1.37
C GLU A 126 24.28 13.94 0.09
N LYS A 127 25.53 14.35 0.37
CA LYS A 127 26.06 14.51 1.73
C LYS A 127 25.35 15.63 2.49
N ALA A 128 25.02 16.74 1.81
CA ALA A 128 24.25 17.86 2.36
C ALA A 128 22.77 17.53 2.63
N LYS A 129 22.19 16.56 1.91
CA LYS A 129 20.84 16.02 2.16
C LYS A 129 20.79 14.96 3.27
N GLY A 130 21.90 14.73 3.97
CA GLY A 130 21.98 13.82 5.12
C GLY A 130 22.30 12.37 4.76
N PHE A 131 22.67 12.08 3.50
CA PHE A 131 23.10 10.76 3.09
C PHE A 131 24.58 10.55 3.45
N VAL A 132 24.82 10.11 4.69
CA VAL A 132 26.12 9.59 5.13
C VAL A 132 26.11 8.07 4.90
N GLY A 133 26.86 7.60 3.90
CA GLY A 133 26.97 6.18 3.59
C GLY A 133 27.53 5.37 4.77
N TYR A 134 27.51 4.03 4.65
CA TYR A 134 27.99 3.12 5.69
C TYR A 134 29.49 3.23 6.03
N ASN A 135 30.27 3.95 5.22
CA ASN A 135 31.67 4.22 5.50
C ASN A 135 31.80 5.68 5.96
N SER A 136 31.67 5.90 7.28
CA SER A 136 32.10 7.12 7.95
C SER A 136 33.62 7.21 8.01
#